data_AF-A0AAY3ZW84-F1
#
_entry.id   AF-A0AAY3ZW84-F1
#
_cell.length_a   1.000
_cell.length_b   1.000
_cell.length_c   1.000
_cell.angle_alpha   90.00
_cell.angle_beta   90.00
_cell.angle_gamma   90.00
#
_symmetry.space_group_name_H-M   'P 1'
#
loop_
_entity.id
_entity.type
_entity.pdbx_description
1 polymer ?
#
loop_
_entity_poly.entity_id
_entity_poly.type
_entity_poly.pdbx_seq_one_letter_code
_entity_poly.pdbx_strand_id
1 'polypeptide(L)'
;FLSLSAWIRGRRKQPPTEQEILNNVQYREQIKVKALEVEDKDRALQGKEYEDGLVARPALAHVRGHAAATQFGRPETSEDPVSAGNTFQPGTWAPPGEKK
;
A
#
# COMPACT_ATOMS: atom_id res chain seq x y z
N PHE A 1 -10.35 -2.50 24.31
CA PHE A 1 -8.86 -2.54 24.41
C PHE A 1 -8.29 -1.38 25.21
N LEU A 2 -8.69 -0.12 24.95
CA LEU A 2 -8.09 1.03 25.65
C LEU A 2 -8.29 1.02 27.17
N SER A 3 -9.44 0.54 27.67
CA SER A 3 -9.71 0.44 29.11
C SER A 3 -8.83 -0.60 29.82
N LEU A 4 -8.70 -1.80 29.25
CA LEU A 4 -7.86 -2.87 29.79
C LEU A 4 -6.37 -2.52 29.76
N SER A 5 -5.88 -2.01 28.62
CA SER A 5 -4.48 -1.58 28.51
C SER A 5 -4.16 -0.40 29.43
N ALA A 6 -5.12 0.49 29.70
CA ALA A 6 -4.92 1.58 30.66
C ALA A 6 -4.84 1.09 32.12
N TRP A 7 -5.60 0.05 32.48
CA TRP A 7 -5.52 -0.57 33.81
C TRP A 7 -4.20 -1.34 34.01
N ILE A 8 -3.81 -2.18 33.04
CA ILE A 8 -2.53 -2.92 33.09
C ILE A 8 -1.33 -1.98 33.22
N ARG A 9 -1.39 -0.82 32.56
CA ARG A 9 -0.33 0.21 32.60
C ARG A 9 -0.44 1.14 33.80
N GLY A 10 -1.36 0.90 34.73
CA GLY A 10 -1.55 1.71 35.94
C GLY A 10 -2.13 3.11 35.73
N ARG A 11 -2.55 3.46 34.50
CA ARG A 11 -3.20 4.76 34.21
C ARG A 11 -4.63 4.85 34.75
N ARG A 12 -5.25 3.70 35.03
CA ARG A 12 -6.56 3.58 35.68
C ARG A 12 -6.40 2.74 36.94
N LYS A 13 -7.01 3.17 38.05
CA LYS A 13 -6.92 2.47 39.34
C LYS A 13 -7.82 1.23 39.42
N GLN A 14 -8.98 1.27 38.76
CA GLN A 14 -9.97 0.19 38.79
C GLN A 14 -9.97 -0.63 37.50
N PRO A 15 -10.13 -1.96 37.58
CA PRO A 15 -10.25 -2.80 36.40
C PRO A 15 -11.48 -2.41 35.57
N PRO A 16 -11.46 -2.65 34.25
CA PRO A 16 -12.65 -2.51 33.44
C PRO A 16 -13.74 -3.51 33.88
N THR A 17 -15.00 -3.09 33.83
CA THR A 17 -16.14 -3.98 34.15
C THR A 17 -16.39 -4.95 33.00
N GLU A 18 -16.95 -6.12 33.28
CA GLU A 18 -17.35 -7.10 32.26
C GLU A 18 -18.25 -6.48 31.18
N GLN A 19 -19.24 -5.67 31.59
CA GLN A 19 -20.11 -4.94 30.69
C GLN A 19 -19.34 -3.97 29.76
N GLU A 20 -18.34 -3.26 30.28
CA GLU A 20 -17.49 -2.39 29.45
C GLU A 20 -16.71 -3.20 28.40
N ILE A 21 -16.24 -4.40 28.77
CA ILE A 21 -15.53 -5.30 27.85
C ILE A 21 -16.49 -5.80 26.76
N LEU A 22 -17.67 -6.29 27.13
CA LEU A 22 -18.68 -6.78 26.20
C LEU A 22 -19.13 -5.69 25.21
N ASN A 23 -19.42 -4.48 25.71
CA ASN A 23 -19.79 -3.36 24.86
C ASN A 23 -18.69 -3.00 23.85
N ASN A 24 -17.43 -3.03 24.27
CA ASN A 24 -16.30 -2.79 23.37
C ASN A 24 -16.19 -3.86 22.26
N VAL A 25 -16.47 -5.12 22.59
CA VAL A 25 -16.47 -6.21 21.61
C VAL A 25 -17.60 -6.01 20.61
N GLN A 26 -18.82 -5.77 21.09
CA GLN A 26 -19.98 -5.53 20.23
C GLN A 26 -19.79 -4.31 19.34
N TYR A 27 -19.28 -3.20 19.88
CA TYR A 27 -18.99 -1.98 19.12
C TYR A 27 -18.05 -2.24 17.94
N ARG A 28 -16.97 -3.01 18.17
CA ARG A 28 -16.02 -3.36 17.09
C ARG A 28 -16.67 -4.23 16.04
N GLU A 29 -17.52 -5.18 16.44
CA GLU A 29 -18.20 -6.05 15.49
C GLU A 29 -19.20 -5.27 14.63
N GLN A 30 -19.97 -4.36 15.25
CA GLN A 30 -20.87 -3.47 14.53
C GLN A 30 -20.13 -2.56 13.54
N ILE A 31 -18.94 -2.06 13.88
CA ILE A 31 -18.13 -1.26 12.96
C ILE A 31 -17.72 -2.09 11.73
N LYS A 32 -17.28 -3.34 11.92
CA LYS A 32 -16.89 -4.19 10.78
C LYS A 32 -18.07 -4.42 9.83
N VAL A 33 -19.24 -4.77 10.38
CA VAL A 33 -20.45 -5.00 9.59
C VAL A 33 -20.83 -3.73 8.83
N LYS A 34 -20.83 -2.58 9.49
CA LYS A 34 -21.11 -1.28 8.86
C LYS A 34 -20.10 -0.91 7.79
N ALA A 35 -18.81 -1.22 7.99
CA ALA A 35 -17.78 -0.94 6.99
C ALA A 35 -18.02 -1.73 5.70
N LEU A 36 -18.37 -3.01 5.81
CA LEU A 36 -18.73 -3.84 4.65
C LEU A 36 -20.00 -3.32 3.96
N GLU A 37 -21.02 -2.97 4.73
CA GLU A 37 -22.27 -2.42 4.18
C GLU A 37 -22.03 -1.09 3.42
N VAL A 38 -21.14 -0.24 3.92
CA VAL A 38 -20.77 1.00 3.24
C VAL A 38 -19.97 0.71 1.97
N GLU A 39 -19.05 -0.24 2.01
CA GLU A 39 -18.28 -0.65 0.82
C GLU A 39 -19.19 -1.20 -0.30
N ASP A 40 -20.17 -2.04 0.05
CA ASP A 40 -21.11 -2.60 -0.92
C ASP A 40 -22.00 -1.51 -1.53
N LYS A 41 -22.46 -0.55 -0.72
CA LYS A 41 -23.24 0.61 -1.20
C LYS A 41 -22.41 1.50 -2.11
N ASP A 42 -21.17 1.80 -1.73
CA ASP A 42 -20.25 2.62 -2.52
C ASP A 42 -19.97 1.96 -3.88
N ARG A 43 -19.71 0.64 -3.88
CA ARG A 43 -19.52 -0.13 -5.11
C ARG A 43 -20.75 -0.11 -6.03
N ALA A 44 -21.94 -0.20 -5.46
CA ALA A 44 -23.18 -0.11 -6.22
C ALA A 44 -23.41 1.29 -6.82
N LEU A 45 -23.03 2.35 -6.11
CA LEU A 45 -23.08 3.72 -6.61
C LEU A 45 -22.06 3.94 -7.74
N GLN A 46 -20.82 3.51 -7.54
CA GLN A 46 -19.78 3.58 -8.59
C GLN A 46 -20.18 2.87 -9.88
N GLY A 47 -20.93 1.75 -9.78
CA GLY A 47 -21.48 1.06 -10.96
C GLY A 47 -22.43 1.93 -11.77
N LYS A 48 -23.33 2.66 -11.10
CA LYS A 48 -24.26 3.59 -11.77
C LYS A 48 -23.54 4.81 -12.33
N GLU A 49 -22.64 5.40 -11.55
CA GLU A 49 -21.82 6.53 -11.98
C GLU A 49 -20.95 6.18 -13.20
N TYR A 50 -20.52 4.92 -13.33
CA TYR A 50 -19.84 4.43 -14.53
C TYR A 50 -20.78 4.36 -15.74
N GLU A 51 -22.00 3.83 -15.58
CA GLU A 51 -23.01 3.80 -16.65
C GLU A 51 -23.38 5.22 -17.14
N ASP A 52 -23.45 6.16 -16.20
CA ASP A 52 -23.71 7.58 -16.47
C ASP A 52 -22.46 8.34 -16.97
N GLY A 53 -21.31 7.67 -17.05
CA GLY A 53 -20.05 8.25 -17.55
C GLY A 53 -19.37 9.25 -16.61
N LEU A 54 -19.80 9.31 -15.34
CA LEU A 54 -19.27 10.21 -14.31
C LEU A 54 -17.95 9.71 -13.71
N VAL A 55 -17.73 8.38 -13.70
CA VAL A 55 -16.52 7.76 -13.12
C VAL A 55 -15.87 6.82 -14.15
N ALA A 56 -14.56 6.95 -14.33
CA ALA A 56 -13.77 6.06 -15.18
C ALA A 56 -13.41 4.76 -14.46
N ARG A 57 -13.41 3.63 -15.16
CA ARG A 57 -12.82 2.38 -14.62
C ARG A 57 -11.34 2.63 -14.30
N PRO A 58 -10.83 2.16 -13.15
CA PRO A 58 -9.39 2.11 -12.93
C PRO A 58 -8.78 1.20 -14.00
N ALA A 59 -8.19 1.78 -15.03
CA ALA A 59 -7.43 1.03 -16.01
C ALA A 59 -6.15 0.54 -15.35
N LEU A 60 -5.78 -0.73 -15.57
CA LEU A 60 -4.41 -1.19 -15.36
C LEU A 60 -3.51 -0.40 -16.31
N ALA A 61 -3.02 0.74 -15.83
CA ALA A 61 -2.23 1.67 -16.63
C ALA A 61 -0.92 0.98 -17.03
N HIS A 62 -0.86 0.47 -18.26
CA HIS A 62 0.42 0.14 -18.86
C HIS A 62 1.14 1.45 -19.12
N VAL A 63 2.16 1.77 -18.32
CA VAL A 63 3.00 2.94 -18.53
C VAL A 63 3.69 2.77 -19.89
N ARG A 64 3.23 3.52 -20.90
CA ARG A 64 3.83 3.59 -22.24
C ARG A 64 4.30 5.02 -22.48
N GLY A 65 5.48 5.20 -23.09
CA GLY A 65 6.05 6.51 -23.43
C GLY A 65 7.44 6.77 -22.85
N HIS A 66 7.91 8.01 -22.88
CA HIS A 66 9.26 8.41 -22.46
C HIS A 66 9.57 8.17 -20.97
N ALA A 67 8.55 8.10 -20.11
CA ALA A 67 8.68 7.77 -18.69
C ALA A 67 8.64 6.26 -18.40
N ALA A 68 8.43 5.42 -19.43
CA ALA A 68 8.51 3.98 -19.28
C ALA A 68 9.98 3.56 -19.27
N ALA A 69 10.49 3.16 -18.11
CA ALA A 69 11.85 2.64 -18.00
C ALA A 69 11.87 1.14 -18.36
N THR A 70 12.68 0.77 -19.35
CA THR A 70 13.05 -0.63 -19.56
C THR A 70 13.98 -1.04 -18.42
N GLN A 71 13.65 -2.11 -17.70
CA GLN A 71 14.50 -2.63 -16.64
C GLN A 71 15.75 -3.26 -17.27
N PHE A 72 16.89 -2.56 -17.23
CA PHE A 72 18.18 -3.10 -17.64
C PHE A 72 18.98 -3.49 -16.40
N GLY A 73 19.11 -4.79 -16.16
CA GLY A 73 19.94 -5.33 -15.10
C GLY A 73 20.54 -6.65 -15.54
N ARG A 74 21.80 -6.63 -15.99
CA ARG A 74 22.62 -7.85 -15.91
C ARG A 74 22.95 -8.07 -14.43
N PRO A 75 23.01 -9.32 -13.94
CA PRO A 75 23.39 -9.60 -12.55
C PRO A 75 24.85 -9.22 -12.23
N GLU A 76 25.68 -8.98 -13.25
CA GLU A 76 27.07 -8.56 -13.11
C GLU A 76 27.21 -7.07 -13.38
N THR A 77 27.78 -6.35 -12.41
CA THR A 77 28.10 -4.92 -12.53
C THR A 77 29.41 -4.77 -13.31
N SER A 78 29.39 -3.96 -14.37
CA SER A 78 30.55 -3.62 -15.20
C SER A 78 30.67 -2.10 -15.29
N GLU A 79 31.88 -1.59 -15.10
CA GLU A 79 32.19 -0.16 -15.25
C GLU A 79 32.14 0.25 -16.73
N ASP A 80 32.50 -0.67 -17.64
CA ASP A 80 32.52 -0.40 -19.06
C ASP A 80 31.12 -0.49 -19.68
N PRO A 81 30.70 0.49 -20.51
CA PRO A 81 29.44 0.43 -21.23
C PRO A 81 29.46 -0.67 -22.30
N VAL A 82 28.33 -1.35 -22.48
CA VAL A 82 28.18 -2.39 -23.51
C VAL A 82 27.16 -1.93 -24.55
N SER A 83 27.53 -1.98 -25.83
CA SER A 83 26.62 -1.72 -26.94
C SER A 83 26.27 -3.04 -27.63
N ALA A 84 24.99 -3.39 -27.67
CA ALA A 84 24.49 -4.56 -28.38
C ALA A 84 23.61 -4.12 -29.56
N GLY A 85 24.19 -4.06 -30.76
CA GLY A 85 23.49 -3.78 -32.02
C GLY A 85 22.97 -2.34 -32.13
N ASN A 86 21.80 -2.06 -31.54
CA ASN A 86 21.10 -0.77 -31.63
C ASN A 86 20.73 -0.17 -30.25
N THR A 87 21.21 -0.78 -29.16
CA THR A 87 20.89 -0.36 -27.79
C THR A 87 22.17 -0.15 -27.00
N PHE A 88 22.34 1.08 -26.51
CA PHE A 88 23.43 1.45 -25.60
C PHE A 88 23.04 1.09 -24.16
N GLN A 89 23.87 0.31 -23.47
CA GLN A 89 23.73 0.05 -22.05
C GLN A 89 24.81 0.85 -21.30
N PRO A 90 24.44 1.89 -20.51
CA PRO A 90 25.43 2.63 -19.74
C PRO A 90 26.07 1.71 -18.70
N GLY A 91 27.40 1.80 -18.55
CA GLY A 91 28.12 1.16 -17.45
C GLY A 91 27.68 1.74 -16.10
N THR A 92 27.81 0.94 -15.05
CA THR A 92 27.51 1.42 -13.69
C THR A 92 28.74 2.16 -13.16
N TRP A 93 28.57 3.43 -12.77
CA TRP A 93 29.66 4.20 -12.17
C TRP A 93 29.98 3.65 -10.77
N ALA A 94 31.23 3.24 -10.55
CA ALA A 94 31.76 2.93 -9.23
C ALA A 94 32.76 4.04 -8.80
N PRO A 95 32.72 4.48 -7.53
CA PRO A 95 33.72 5.41 -7.03
C PRO A 95 35.10 4.72 -7.03
N PRO A 96 36.19 5.42 -7.39
CA PRO A 96 37.52 4.83 -7.35
C PRO A 96 37.86 4.41 -5.92
N GLY A 97 37.93 3.09 -5.69
CA GLY A 97 38.35 2.53 -4.41
C GLY A 97 39.83 2.80 -4.16
N GLU A 98 40.14 3.17 -2.92
CA GLU A 98 41.49 3.39 -2.39
C GLU A 98 42.40 2.21 -2.72
N LYS A 99 43.31 2.42 -3.68
CA LYS A 99 44.50 1.58 -3.80
C LYS A 99 45.42 1.98 -2.64
N LYS A 100 45.74 1.00 -1.79
CA LYS A 100 46.73 1.09 -0.70
C LYS A 100 48.01 1.79 -1.15
#